data_AF-A0A933X8G2-F1
#
_entry.id   AF-A0A933X8G2-F1
#
_cell.length_a   1.000
_cell.length_b   1.000
_cell.length_c   1.000
_cell.angle_alpha   90.00
_cell.angle_beta   90.00
_cell.angle_gamma   90.00
#
_symmetry.space_group_name_H-M   'P 1'
#
loop_
_entity.id
_entity.type
_entity.pdbx_description
1 polymer ?
#
loop_
_entity_poly.entity_id
_entity_poly.type
_entity_poly.pdbx_seq_one_letter_code
_entity_poly.pdbx_strand_id
1 'polypeptide(L)'
;MKLAPPCGAERPDRAAPMELLTPREWEVASLVALGHTNVEIARRLEISSKTVEAHRKHIMTKLRLRSRADVVRFALDHGLMKANPGRAFSHQCPGCKIVWHLRATFLSDREVRFLGYQPARTVSSPGFLMFHHDRCRTTLPLALESLKELSGGPLLAPSCAVTGKKNGHCLANDTLQPCPLRCVCASVWRLSQIINHWPKNRPEPS
;
A
#
# COMPACT_ATOMS: atom_id res chain seq x y z
N MET A 1 5.69 -12.18 -42.08
CA MET A 1 5.19 -12.14 -40.69
C MET A 1 6.16 -11.28 -39.87
N LYS A 2 5.72 -10.10 -39.40
CA LYS A 2 6.56 -9.18 -38.61
C LYS A 2 6.62 -9.67 -37.16
N LEU A 3 7.82 -9.94 -36.67
CA LEU A 3 8.11 -10.26 -35.27
C LEU A 3 7.77 -9.06 -34.39
N ALA A 4 7.01 -9.30 -33.32
CA ALA A 4 6.75 -8.34 -32.26
C ALA A 4 7.99 -8.19 -31.36
N PRO A 5 8.30 -6.99 -30.84
CA PRO A 5 9.49 -6.79 -30.02
C PRO A 5 9.40 -7.54 -28.67
N PRO A 6 10.52 -8.04 -28.12
CA PRO A 6 10.56 -8.58 -26.77
C PRO A 6 10.17 -7.49 -25.78
N CYS A 7 9.07 -7.71 -25.07
CA CYS A 7 8.54 -6.76 -24.10
C CYS A 7 9.41 -6.83 -22.83
N GLY A 8 10.53 -6.12 -22.87
CA GLY A 8 11.57 -6.14 -21.86
C GLY A 8 12.67 -5.13 -22.22
N ALA A 9 12.32 -3.86 -22.27
CA ALA A 9 13.30 -2.80 -22.06
C ALA A 9 13.06 -2.26 -20.64
N GLU A 10 13.73 -2.90 -19.68
CA GLU A 10 14.00 -2.32 -18.37
C GLU A 10 14.40 -0.84 -18.52
N ARG A 11 13.76 0.03 -17.74
CA ARG A 11 14.48 1.18 -17.21
C ARG A 11 15.14 0.72 -15.91
N PRO A 12 16.48 0.71 -15.85
CA PRO A 12 17.18 0.17 -14.71
C PRO A 12 16.94 1.06 -13.50
N ASP A 13 16.82 0.40 -12.36
CA ASP A 13 17.16 0.92 -11.03
C ASP A 13 16.67 2.35 -10.70
N ARG A 14 15.46 2.45 -10.16
CA ARG A 14 15.11 3.57 -9.29
C ARG A 14 14.87 2.99 -7.91
N ALA A 15 15.82 3.24 -7.02
CA ALA A 15 15.63 3.17 -5.58
C ALA A 15 14.21 3.60 -5.20
N ALA A 16 13.57 2.84 -4.29
CA ALA A 16 12.21 3.09 -3.88
C ALA A 16 12.06 4.59 -3.53
N PRO A 17 11.08 5.33 -4.11
CA PRO A 17 10.91 6.78 -3.91
C PRO A 17 10.80 7.23 -2.44
N MET A 18 10.53 6.27 -1.53
CA MET A 18 10.53 6.46 -0.08
C MET A 18 11.93 6.77 0.49
N GLU A 19 13.01 6.42 -0.20
CA GLU A 19 14.38 6.76 0.20
C GLU A 19 14.78 8.18 -0.23
N LEU A 20 14.10 8.73 -1.24
CA LEU A 20 14.41 10.04 -1.81
C LEU A 20 13.70 11.19 -1.11
N LEU A 21 12.53 10.99 -0.49
CA LEU A 21 11.78 12.04 0.20
C LEU A 21 11.60 11.68 1.68
N THR A 22 11.69 12.68 2.56
CA THR A 22 11.25 12.52 3.95
C THR A 22 9.74 12.29 4.02
N PRO A 23 9.21 11.70 5.10
CA PRO A 23 7.76 11.47 5.24
C PRO A 23 6.94 12.76 5.03
N ARG A 24 7.44 13.89 5.54
CA ARG A 24 6.77 15.18 5.41
C ARG A 24 6.80 15.75 4.00
N GLU A 25 7.92 15.62 3.31
CA GLU A 25 8.04 15.98 1.89
C GLU A 25 7.11 15.14 1.02
N TRP A 26 6.95 13.87 1.38
CA TRP A 26 6.07 12.94 0.70
C TRP A 26 4.59 13.34 0.84
N GLU A 27 4.14 13.69 2.04
CA GLU A 27 2.79 14.21 2.29
C GLU A 27 2.50 15.47 1.46
N VAL A 28 3.44 16.42 1.44
CA VAL A 28 3.32 17.66 0.67
C VAL A 28 3.28 17.37 -0.83
N ALA A 29 4.18 16.54 -1.36
CA ALA A 29 4.21 16.17 -2.78
C ALA A 29 2.90 15.52 -3.23
N SER A 30 2.31 14.68 -2.39
CA SER A 30 1.06 13.99 -2.66
C SER A 30 -0.13 14.94 -2.73
N LEU A 31 -0.23 15.87 -1.77
CA LEU A 31 -1.30 16.87 -1.80
C LEU A 31 -1.16 17.83 -2.98
N VAL A 32 0.07 18.19 -3.37
CA VAL A 32 0.32 18.99 -4.59
C VAL A 32 -0.14 18.25 -5.84
N ALA A 33 0.17 16.96 -5.93
CA ALA A 33 -0.23 16.09 -7.05
C ALA A 33 -1.75 15.92 -7.13
N LEU A 34 -2.45 15.92 -5.98
CA LEU A 34 -3.91 15.88 -5.90
C LEU A 34 -4.60 17.21 -6.23
N GLY A 35 -3.84 18.25 -6.56
CA GLY A 35 -4.42 19.54 -6.98
C GLY A 35 -4.52 20.58 -5.87
N HIS A 36 -4.14 20.29 -4.63
CA HIS A 36 -4.29 21.24 -3.52
C HIS A 36 -3.42 22.49 -3.65
N THR A 37 -3.95 23.62 -3.18
CA THR A 37 -3.21 24.89 -3.07
C THR A 37 -2.30 24.90 -1.83
N ASN A 38 -1.28 25.77 -1.79
CA ASN A 38 -0.40 25.88 -0.62
C ASN A 38 -1.17 26.18 0.68
N VAL A 39 -2.26 26.95 0.58
CA VAL A 39 -3.13 27.30 1.72
C VAL A 39 -3.93 26.10 2.20
N GLU A 40 -4.47 25.30 1.29
CA GLU A 40 -5.19 24.06 1.64
C GLU A 40 -4.27 23.02 2.27
N ILE A 41 -3.04 22.89 1.75
CA ILE A 41 -2.02 21.99 2.29
C ILE A 41 -1.63 22.44 3.69
N ALA A 42 -1.38 23.73 3.88
CA ALA A 42 -1.05 24.33 5.17
C ALA A 42 -2.12 24.01 6.22
N ARG A 43 -3.39 24.20 5.87
CA ARG A 43 -4.53 23.88 6.74
C ARG A 43 -4.62 22.40 7.07
N ARG A 44 -4.40 21.50 6.10
CA ARG A 44 -4.48 20.05 6.30
C ARG A 44 -3.34 19.47 7.13
N LEU A 45 -2.18 20.11 7.06
CA LEU A 45 -0.96 19.66 7.71
C LEU A 45 -0.64 20.46 8.98
N GLU A 46 -1.50 21.41 9.36
CA GLU A 46 -1.33 22.30 10.53
C GLU A 46 0.03 23.03 10.55
N ILE A 47 0.45 23.51 9.37
CA ILE A 47 1.71 24.27 9.19
C ILE A 47 1.47 25.56 8.41
N SER A 48 2.44 26.46 8.41
CA SER A 48 2.33 27.71 7.62
C SER A 48 2.43 27.45 6.11
N SER A 49 1.76 28.28 5.31
CA SER A 49 1.89 28.27 3.84
C SER A 49 3.33 28.49 3.37
N LYS A 50 4.11 29.29 4.10
CA LYS A 50 5.54 29.50 3.89
C LYS A 50 6.36 28.23 4.10
N THR A 51 5.99 27.41 5.10
CA THR A 51 6.62 26.10 5.35
C THR A 51 6.29 25.12 4.22
N VAL A 52 5.05 25.13 3.71
CA VAL A 52 4.66 24.32 2.54
C VAL A 52 5.46 24.71 1.31
N GLU A 53 5.65 26.01 1.06
CA GLU A 53 6.46 26.51 -0.05
C GLU A 53 7.92 26.07 0.05
N ALA A 54 8.51 26.14 1.25
CA ALA A 54 9.87 25.64 1.50
C ALA A 54 9.96 24.12 1.21
N HIS A 55 9.01 23.32 1.69
CA HIS A 55 8.96 21.89 1.37
C HIS A 55 8.84 21.65 -0.14
N ARG A 56 7.98 22.38 -0.85
CA ARG A 56 7.85 22.26 -2.32
C ARG A 56 9.15 22.58 -3.04
N LYS A 57 9.87 23.63 -2.62
CA LYS A 57 11.18 23.97 -3.20
C LYS A 57 12.20 22.86 -2.97
N HIS A 58 12.28 22.33 -1.75
CA HIS A 58 13.16 21.19 -1.45
C HIS A 58 12.82 19.95 -2.28
N ILE A 59 11.53 19.59 -2.38
CA ILE A 59 11.05 18.47 -3.20
C ILE A 59 11.45 18.64 -4.66
N MET A 60 11.21 19.83 -5.24
CA MET A 60 11.55 20.11 -6.64
C MET A 60 13.06 20.01 -6.89
N THR A 61 13.88 20.55 -5.98
CA THR A 61 15.34 20.44 -6.08
C THR A 61 15.81 18.99 -5.95
N LYS A 62 15.30 18.26 -4.95
CA LYS A 62 15.72 16.89 -4.61
C LYS A 62 15.34 15.90 -5.70
N LEU A 63 14.17 16.08 -6.31
CA LEU A 63 13.67 15.23 -7.41
C LEU A 63 14.00 15.78 -8.80
N ARG A 64 14.70 16.92 -8.89
CA ARG A 64 15.04 17.62 -10.15
C ARG A 64 13.81 17.92 -11.03
N LEU A 65 12.69 18.26 -10.40
CA LEU A 65 11.43 18.59 -11.07
C LEU A 65 11.37 20.10 -11.34
N ARG A 66 10.82 20.49 -12.49
CA ARG A 66 10.79 21.89 -12.93
C ARG A 66 9.40 22.50 -12.88
N SER A 67 8.37 21.67 -12.87
CA SER A 67 6.99 22.12 -12.90
C SER A 67 6.07 21.33 -11.97
N ARG A 68 4.91 21.92 -11.67
CA ARG A 68 3.83 21.20 -10.99
C ARG A 68 3.38 19.96 -11.76
N ALA A 69 3.39 20.01 -13.10
CA ALA A 69 3.07 18.87 -13.94
C ALA A 69 4.09 17.73 -13.76
N ASP A 70 5.37 18.05 -13.57
CA ASP A 70 6.40 17.05 -13.28
C ASP A 70 6.18 16.38 -11.92
N VAL A 71 5.68 17.13 -10.92
CA VAL A 71 5.29 16.56 -9.62
C VAL A 71 4.11 15.61 -9.76
N VAL A 72 3.10 15.97 -10.57
CA VAL A 72 1.94 15.10 -10.85
C VAL A 72 2.39 13.84 -11.58
N ARG A 73 3.27 13.97 -12.58
CA ARG A 73 3.80 12.84 -13.34
C ARG A 73 4.66 11.93 -12.48
N PHE A 74 5.53 12.51 -11.65
CA PHE A 74 6.28 11.79 -10.65
C PHE A 74 5.34 11.05 -9.68
N ALA A 75 4.26 11.69 -9.24
CA ALA A 75 3.27 11.08 -8.37
C ALA A 75 2.49 9.92 -8.99
N LEU A 76 2.18 10.01 -10.28
CA LEU A 76 1.58 8.93 -11.07
C LEU A 76 2.54 7.75 -11.22
N ASP A 77 3.77 8.02 -11.67
CA ASP A 77 4.79 7.01 -11.97
C ASP A 77 5.26 6.27 -10.69
N HIS A 78 5.16 6.93 -9.54
CA HIS A 78 5.68 6.43 -8.26
C HIS A 78 4.59 6.15 -7.21
N GLY A 79 3.32 6.21 -7.58
CA GLY A 79 2.20 5.87 -6.69
C GLY A 79 2.02 6.83 -5.51
N LEU A 80 2.54 8.06 -5.58
CA LEU A 80 2.35 9.07 -4.52
C LEU A 80 0.88 9.43 -4.29
N MET A 81 0.03 9.22 -5.29
CA MET A 81 -1.41 9.44 -5.15
C MET A 81 -2.13 8.33 -4.38
N LYS A 82 -1.43 7.26 -3.97
CA LYS A 82 -2.06 6.04 -3.42
C LYS A 82 -1.61 5.59 -2.05
N ALA A 83 -0.67 6.28 -1.43
CA ALA A 83 -0.40 6.04 -0.01
C ALA A 83 -0.45 7.36 0.69
N ASN A 84 -0.83 7.37 1.95
CA ASN A 84 -0.24 8.30 2.86
C ASN A 84 0.78 7.48 3.67
N PRO A 85 2.07 7.45 3.28
CA PRO A 85 3.13 6.71 3.96
C PRO A 85 3.66 7.48 5.17
N GLY A 86 2.98 8.53 5.62
CA GLY A 86 3.20 9.17 6.91
C GLY A 86 2.09 8.92 7.93
N ARG A 87 0.90 8.47 7.52
CA ARG A 87 -0.14 8.11 8.49
C ARG A 87 0.18 6.77 9.12
N ALA A 88 0.51 6.83 10.40
CA ALA A 88 0.34 5.72 11.33
C ALA A 88 -0.93 4.95 10.94
N PHE A 89 -0.80 3.63 10.83
CA PHE A 89 -1.93 2.74 10.52
C PHE A 89 -3.15 3.17 11.34
N SER A 90 -4.25 3.53 10.69
CA SER A 90 -5.48 3.86 11.38
C SER A 90 -6.61 3.17 10.65
N HIS A 91 -7.24 2.22 11.33
CA HIS A 91 -8.39 1.51 10.81
C HIS A 91 -9.55 1.69 11.78
N GLN A 92 -10.72 2.04 11.27
CA GLN A 92 -11.92 2.21 12.08
C GLN A 92 -12.98 1.23 11.62
N CYS A 93 -13.59 0.53 12.59
CA CYS A 93 -14.75 -0.29 12.32
C CYS A 93 -15.97 0.61 11.99
N PRO A 94 -16.60 0.48 10.81
CA PRO A 94 -17.74 1.31 10.46
C PRO A 94 -18.98 0.99 11.30
N GLY A 95 -19.08 -0.24 11.84
CA GLY A 95 -20.17 -0.68 12.71
C GLY A 95 -20.07 -0.10 14.12
N CYS A 96 -19.09 -0.52 14.91
CA CYS A 96 -18.96 -0.14 16.32
C CYS A 96 -18.04 1.06 16.60
N LYS A 97 -17.45 1.67 15.57
CA LYS A 97 -16.57 2.84 15.64
C LYS A 97 -15.24 2.66 16.39
N ILE A 98 -14.89 1.45 16.84
CA ILE A 98 -13.56 1.13 17.39
C ILE A 98 -12.49 1.54 16.38
N VAL A 99 -11.44 2.20 16.88
CA VAL A 99 -10.30 2.66 16.08
C VAL A 99 -9.05 1.94 16.53
N TRP A 100 -8.35 1.33 15.57
CA TRP A 100 -7.03 0.73 15.77
C TRP A 100 -5.97 1.62 15.14
N HIS A 101 -5.14 2.23 15.96
CA HIS A 101 -4.04 3.12 15.55
C HIS A 101 -2.72 2.38 15.25
N LEU A 102 -2.69 1.06 15.43
CA LEU A 102 -1.53 0.22 15.15
C LEU A 102 -1.96 -1.07 14.46
N ARG A 103 -1.16 -1.56 13.51
CA ARG A 103 -1.40 -2.85 12.85
C ARG A 103 -1.45 -3.97 13.88
N ALA A 104 -0.52 -3.94 14.83
CA ALA A 104 -0.41 -4.93 15.89
C ALA A 104 -1.69 -4.98 16.74
N THR A 105 -2.27 -3.83 17.11
CA THR A 105 -3.49 -3.82 17.92
C THR A 105 -4.70 -4.32 17.13
N PHE A 106 -4.80 -3.99 15.83
CA PHE A 106 -5.83 -4.56 14.95
C PHE A 106 -5.70 -6.08 14.79
N LEU A 107 -4.49 -6.57 14.53
CA LEU A 107 -4.24 -8.00 14.32
C LEU A 107 -4.30 -8.82 15.62
N SER A 108 -3.97 -8.22 16.77
CA SER A 108 -4.08 -8.88 18.07
C SER A 108 -5.48 -8.82 18.68
N ASP A 109 -6.40 -8.04 18.10
CA ASP A 109 -7.79 -8.04 18.50
C ASP A 109 -8.44 -9.40 18.21
N ARG A 110 -9.04 -10.00 19.24
CA ARG A 110 -9.70 -11.31 19.17
C ARG A 110 -10.97 -11.27 18.33
N GLU A 111 -11.67 -10.14 18.37
CA GLU A 111 -12.91 -9.94 17.64
C GLU A 111 -12.63 -9.73 16.14
N VAL A 112 -11.37 -9.48 15.75
CA VAL A 112 -10.98 -9.32 14.35
C VAL A 112 -10.48 -10.66 13.80
N ARG A 113 -11.27 -11.25 12.90
CA ARG A 113 -10.95 -12.52 12.22
C ARG A 113 -10.61 -12.29 10.76
N PHE A 114 -9.57 -12.94 10.25
CA PHE A 114 -9.26 -12.91 8.83
C PHE A 114 -10.19 -13.82 8.03
N LEU A 115 -10.72 -13.31 6.91
CA LEU A 115 -11.60 -14.06 6.01
C LEU A 115 -10.89 -14.47 4.72
N GLY A 116 -10.03 -13.61 4.17
CA GLY A 116 -9.37 -13.87 2.90
C GLY A 116 -8.94 -12.62 2.16
N TYR A 117 -8.69 -12.75 0.86
CA TYR A 117 -8.20 -11.68 0.00
C TYR A 117 -9.11 -11.51 -1.22
N GLN A 118 -9.43 -10.27 -1.54
CA GLN A 118 -10.20 -9.88 -2.71
C GLN A 118 -9.32 -9.03 -3.65
N PRO A 119 -8.98 -9.55 -4.85
CA PRO A 119 -8.22 -8.77 -5.82
C PRO A 119 -9.05 -7.59 -6.35
N ALA A 120 -8.41 -6.44 -6.52
CA ALA A 120 -9.06 -5.33 -7.22
C ALA A 120 -9.07 -5.61 -8.73
N ARG A 121 -10.12 -5.14 -9.41
CA ARG A 121 -10.23 -5.23 -10.88
C ARG A 121 -9.35 -4.22 -11.62
N THR A 122 -8.74 -3.29 -10.88
CA THR A 122 -7.95 -2.19 -11.43
C THR A 122 -6.47 -2.43 -11.21
N VAL A 123 -5.64 -2.17 -12.23
CA VAL A 123 -4.17 -2.26 -12.16
C VAL A 123 -3.56 -1.39 -11.05
N SER A 124 -4.30 -0.38 -10.62
CA SER A 124 -3.82 0.64 -9.70
C SER A 124 -3.88 0.23 -8.23
N SER A 125 -4.56 -0.86 -7.86
CA SER A 125 -4.55 -1.41 -6.50
C SER A 125 -4.40 -2.93 -6.57
N PRO A 126 -3.58 -3.54 -5.71
CA PRO A 126 -3.47 -4.98 -5.61
C PRO A 126 -4.69 -5.61 -4.92
N GLY A 127 -5.62 -4.84 -4.33
CA GLY A 127 -6.82 -5.39 -3.68
C GLY A 127 -6.80 -5.29 -2.15
N PHE A 128 -7.71 -6.04 -1.53
CA PHE A 128 -8.03 -5.90 -0.11
C PHE A 128 -7.96 -7.23 0.63
N LEU A 129 -7.42 -7.20 1.83
CA LEU A 129 -7.57 -8.24 2.85
C LEU A 129 -8.91 -8.03 3.57
N MET A 130 -9.71 -9.08 3.65
CA MET A 130 -11.03 -9.08 4.26
C MET A 130 -10.92 -9.59 5.69
N PHE A 131 -11.45 -8.82 6.63
CA PHE A 131 -11.60 -9.23 8.02
C PHE A 131 -13.07 -9.16 8.45
N HIS A 132 -13.43 -9.91 9.47
CA HIS A 132 -14.73 -9.87 10.13
C HIS A 132 -14.53 -9.36 11.55
N HIS A 133 -15.38 -8.43 11.98
CA HIS A 133 -15.40 -7.98 13.37
C HIS A 133 -16.57 -8.62 14.13
N ASP A 134 -16.27 -9.64 14.93
CA ASP A 134 -17.25 -10.52 15.58
C ASP A 134 -18.23 -9.76 16.50
N ARG A 135 -17.76 -8.68 17.15
CA ARG A 135 -18.61 -7.87 18.04
C ARG A 135 -19.74 -7.15 17.34
N CYS A 136 -19.55 -6.69 16.11
CA CYS A 136 -20.56 -5.93 15.37
C CYS A 136 -20.94 -6.53 14.02
N ARG A 137 -20.44 -7.74 13.72
CA ARG A 137 -20.69 -8.49 12.48
C ARG A 137 -20.38 -7.72 11.20
N THR A 138 -19.42 -6.79 11.27
CA THR A 138 -19.06 -5.93 10.15
C THR A 138 -17.85 -6.48 9.42
N THR A 139 -17.87 -6.46 8.09
CA THR A 139 -16.70 -6.78 7.27
C THR A 139 -15.78 -5.56 7.17
N LEU A 140 -14.51 -5.77 7.47
CA LEU A 140 -13.47 -4.75 7.52
C LEU A 140 -12.51 -4.94 6.34
N PRO A 141 -12.61 -4.11 5.29
CA PRO A 141 -11.66 -4.15 4.19
C PRO A 141 -10.38 -3.39 4.56
N LEU A 142 -9.24 -4.06 4.40
CA LEU A 142 -7.93 -3.45 4.60
C LEU A 142 -7.11 -3.57 3.31
N ALA A 143 -6.58 -2.46 2.81
CA ALA A 143 -5.75 -2.49 1.60
C ALA A 143 -4.52 -3.39 1.81
N LEU A 144 -4.14 -4.19 0.81
CA LEU A 144 -3.00 -5.10 0.93
C LEU A 144 -1.71 -4.33 1.30
N GLU A 145 -1.55 -3.13 0.76
CA GLU A 145 -0.43 -2.25 1.02
C GLU A 145 -0.32 -1.82 2.48
N SER A 146 -1.43 -1.82 3.24
CA SER A 146 -1.43 -1.48 4.66
C SER A 146 -0.61 -2.46 5.50
N LEU A 147 -0.40 -3.70 5.03
CA LEU A 147 0.39 -4.73 5.71
C LEU A 147 1.66 -5.13 4.94
N LYS A 148 2.05 -4.40 3.88
CA LYS A 148 3.19 -4.77 3.00
C LYS A 148 4.50 -5.04 3.77
N GLU A 149 4.75 -4.31 4.85
CA GLU A 149 5.95 -4.45 5.68
C GLU A 149 6.05 -5.84 6.34
N LEU A 150 4.92 -6.43 6.72
CA LEU A 150 4.88 -7.79 7.28
C LEU A 150 5.22 -8.85 6.22
N SER A 151 5.04 -8.56 4.94
CA SER A 151 5.32 -9.51 3.86
C SER A 151 6.81 -9.61 3.47
N GLY A 152 7.67 -8.75 4.03
CA GLY A 152 9.12 -8.78 3.83
C GLY A 152 9.61 -8.07 2.56
N GLY A 153 8.96 -7.00 2.11
CA GLY A 153 9.43 -6.15 1.01
C GLY A 153 8.33 -5.52 0.15
N PRO A 154 8.70 -4.72 -0.88
CA PRO A 154 7.73 -4.10 -1.78
C PRO A 154 6.96 -5.15 -2.60
N LEU A 155 5.68 -4.87 -2.87
CA LEU A 155 4.85 -5.66 -3.79
C LEU A 155 5.41 -5.48 -5.21
N LEU A 156 6.13 -6.48 -5.72
CA LEU A 156 6.79 -6.40 -7.03
C LEU A 156 5.93 -7.12 -8.07
N ALA A 157 5.21 -6.33 -8.84
CA ALA A 157 4.37 -6.67 -9.99
C ALA A 157 2.96 -7.29 -9.72
N PRO A 158 1.92 -6.82 -10.43
CA PRO A 158 0.53 -7.25 -10.25
C PRO A 158 0.20 -8.62 -10.86
N SER A 159 1.10 -9.28 -11.58
CA SER A 159 0.81 -10.57 -12.22
C SER A 159 2.06 -11.43 -12.41
N CYS A 160 1.93 -12.72 -12.12
CA CYS A 160 2.94 -13.73 -12.40
C CYS A 160 2.76 -14.20 -13.85
N ALA A 161 3.65 -13.80 -14.75
CA ALA A 161 3.63 -14.23 -16.15
C ALA A 161 4.08 -15.69 -16.37
N VAL A 162 4.52 -16.41 -15.32
CA VAL A 162 5.15 -17.74 -15.45
C VAL A 162 4.15 -18.90 -15.58
N THR A 163 2.86 -18.67 -15.33
CA THR A 163 1.86 -19.73 -15.53
C THR A 163 0.74 -19.19 -16.41
N GLY A 164 0.73 -19.57 -17.69
CA GLY A 164 -0.37 -19.26 -18.60
C GLY A 164 -1.69 -19.93 -18.18
N LYS A 165 -2.31 -19.49 -17.08
CA LYS A 165 -3.60 -20.00 -16.59
C LYS A 165 -4.51 -18.87 -16.12
N LYS A 166 -5.76 -18.93 -16.60
CA LYS A 166 -6.82 -17.93 -16.49
C LYS A 166 -7.57 -17.88 -15.13
N ASN A 167 -7.13 -18.60 -14.09
CA ASN A 167 -7.99 -18.95 -12.95
C ASN A 167 -7.56 -18.40 -11.58
N GLY A 168 -6.82 -17.30 -11.52
CA GLY A 168 -6.76 -16.48 -10.29
C GLY A 168 -5.92 -17.00 -9.12
N HIS A 169 -5.15 -18.09 -9.26
CA HIS A 169 -4.17 -18.52 -8.26
C HIS A 169 -2.84 -18.91 -8.91
N CYS A 170 -1.72 -18.37 -8.38
CA CYS A 170 -0.38 -18.82 -8.73
C CYS A 170 -0.13 -20.18 -8.09
N LEU A 171 -0.60 -21.24 -8.73
CA LEU A 171 -0.16 -22.59 -8.43
C LEU A 171 1.19 -22.77 -9.15
N ALA A 172 2.29 -22.83 -8.41
CA ALA A 172 3.38 -23.67 -8.89
C ALA A 172 2.74 -25.03 -9.18
N ASN A 173 2.94 -25.58 -10.38
CA ASN A 173 2.43 -26.89 -10.75
C ASN A 173 2.57 -27.84 -9.55
N ASP A 174 1.51 -28.59 -9.27
CA ASP A 174 1.39 -29.75 -8.37
C ASP A 174 1.83 -29.68 -6.89
N THR A 175 2.51 -28.63 -6.42
CA THR A 175 3.24 -28.70 -5.13
C THR A 175 2.65 -27.88 -3.97
N LEU A 176 1.65 -27.01 -4.20
CA LEU A 176 1.13 -26.06 -3.19
C LEU A 176 2.23 -25.18 -2.53
N GLN A 177 3.42 -25.14 -3.12
CA GLN A 177 4.57 -24.41 -2.59
C GLN A 177 4.48 -22.92 -2.99
N PRO A 178 5.04 -22.01 -2.16
CA PRO A 178 5.04 -20.59 -2.46
C PRO A 178 5.76 -20.30 -3.79
N CYS A 179 5.17 -19.40 -4.58
CA CYS A 179 5.76 -18.96 -5.84
C CYS A 179 7.18 -18.42 -5.61
N PRO A 180 8.20 -18.85 -6.38
CA PRO A 180 9.57 -18.38 -6.22
C PRO A 180 9.75 -16.90 -6.59
N LEU A 181 8.74 -16.27 -7.20
CA LEU A 181 8.73 -14.85 -7.57
C LEU A 181 8.01 -13.99 -6.51
N ARG A 182 8.56 -12.79 -6.24
CA ARG A 182 8.02 -11.79 -5.28
C ARG A 182 6.75 -11.08 -5.78
N CYS A 183 5.73 -11.84 -6.22
CA CYS A 183 4.48 -11.33 -6.77
C CYS A 183 3.40 -11.07 -5.69
N VAL A 184 2.32 -10.37 -6.07
CA VAL A 184 1.15 -10.12 -5.19
C VAL A 184 0.60 -11.41 -4.57
N CYS A 185 0.54 -12.51 -5.33
CA CYS A 185 0.04 -13.79 -4.81
C CYS A 185 0.92 -14.36 -3.68
N ALA A 186 2.26 -14.28 -3.83
CA ALA A 186 3.20 -14.72 -2.80
C ALA A 186 3.09 -13.85 -1.54
N SER A 187 2.92 -12.53 -1.71
CA SER A 187 2.69 -11.61 -0.61
C SER A 187 1.38 -11.88 0.13
N VAL A 188 0.28 -12.10 -0.59
CA VAL A 188 -1.02 -12.46 0.00
C VAL A 188 -0.92 -13.76 0.78
N TRP A 189 -0.29 -14.79 0.21
CA TRP A 189 -0.09 -16.07 0.89
C TRP A 189 0.73 -15.88 2.17
N ARG A 190 1.88 -15.20 2.11
CA ARG A 190 2.72 -14.96 3.29
C ARG A 190 1.99 -14.16 4.36
N LEU A 191 1.25 -13.12 3.96
CA LEU A 191 0.42 -12.34 4.88
C LEU A 191 -0.67 -13.20 5.51
N SER A 192 -1.33 -14.07 4.76
CA SER A 192 -2.33 -14.99 5.32
C SER A 192 -1.74 -15.90 6.39
N GLN A 193 -0.53 -16.43 6.17
CA GLN A 193 0.17 -17.25 7.17
C GLN A 193 0.50 -16.44 8.43
N ILE A 194 1.04 -15.23 8.28
CA ILE A 194 1.37 -14.35 9.40
C ILE A 194 0.11 -13.97 10.19
N ILE A 195 -0.95 -13.57 9.51
CA ILE A 195 -2.21 -13.12 10.12
C ILE A 195 -2.89 -14.27 10.86
N ASN A 196 -2.94 -15.46 10.26
CA ASN A 196 -3.57 -16.63 10.87
C ASN A 196 -2.85 -17.12 12.13
N HIS A 197 -1.54 -16.92 12.23
CA HIS A 197 -0.73 -17.28 13.40
C HIS A 197 -0.40 -16.10 14.31
N TRP A 198 -1.00 -14.93 14.07
CA TRP A 198 -0.72 -13.72 14.84
C TRP A 198 -1.24 -13.87 16.28
N PRO A 199 -0.44 -13.52 17.32
CA PRO A 199 -0.87 -13.65 18.70
C PRO A 199 -2.05 -12.71 19.00
N LYS A 200 -3.17 -13.30 19.40
CA LYS A 200 -4.33 -12.56 19.90
C LYS A 200 -4.14 -12.23 21.39
N ASN A 201 -4.61 -11.05 21.81
CA ASN A 201 -4.57 -10.63 23.22
C ASN A 201 -5.19 -11.70 24.12
N ARG A 202 -4.85 -11.83 25.41
CA ARG A 202 -5.56 -12.72 26.36
C ARG A 202 -6.79 -12.01 26.95
N PRO A 203 -7.84 -12.72 27.42
CA PRO A 203 -8.85 -12.04 28.21
C PRO A 203 -8.19 -11.65 29.54
N GLU A 204 -8.39 -10.42 30.01
CA GLU A 204 -7.99 -10.08 31.37
C GLU A 204 -8.81 -10.97 32.33
N PRO A 205 -8.17 -11.63 33.32
CA PRO A 205 -8.91 -12.35 34.34
C PRO A 205 -9.79 -11.35 35.09
N SER A 206 -11.09 -11.64 35.12
CA SER A 206 -12.12 -10.89 35.84
C SER A 206 -12.00 -11.08 37.35
#